data_AF-A0A0J8GTL9-F1
#
_entry.id   AF-A0A0J8GTL9-F1
#
_cell.length_a   1.000
_cell.length_b   1.000
_cell.length_c   1.000
_cell.angle_alpha   90.00
_cell.angle_beta   90.00
_cell.angle_gamma   90.00
#
_symmetry.space_group_name_H-M   'P 1'
#
loop_
_entity.id
_entity.type
_entity.pdbx_description
1 polymer ?
#
loop_
_entity_poly.entity_id
_entity_poly.type
_entity_poly.pdbx_seq_one_letter_code
_entity_poly.pdbx_strand_id
1 'polypeptide(L)'
;MLDIGFWELVIIAVLALVVLGPERLPSAARSIAKTVRNLKQTANNLKSELNHELRVSELHQQLKEAEKKGMQGLNDKENSAIKELEEAAAEVNQGYKNLVNENSDKSEKN
;
A
#
# COMPACT_ATOMS: atom_id res chain seq x y z
N MET A 1 1.48 -1.45 -19.99
CA MET A 1 1.06 -0.71 -21.19
C MET A 1 0.56 -1.74 -22.19
N LEU A 2 -0.62 -1.54 -22.76
CA LEU A 2 -1.13 -2.39 -23.84
C LEU A 2 -0.85 -1.65 -25.15
N ASP A 3 0.39 -1.72 -25.61
CA ASP A 3 0.80 -1.21 -26.93
C ASP A 3 0.29 -2.17 -28.02
N ILE A 4 -1.04 -2.33 -28.10
CA ILE A 4 -1.70 -3.20 -29.07
C ILE A 4 -2.43 -2.30 -30.07
N GLY A 5 -1.94 -2.27 -31.30
CA GLY A 5 -2.55 -1.57 -32.42
C GLY A 5 -3.79 -2.27 -32.95
N PHE A 6 -4.55 -1.56 -33.79
CA PHE A 6 -5.75 -2.11 -34.43
C PHE A 6 -5.48 -3.42 -35.18
N TRP A 7 -4.37 -3.48 -35.92
CA TRP A 7 -3.97 -4.67 -36.66
C TRP A 7 -3.69 -5.89 -35.78
N GLU A 8 -3.06 -5.69 -34.63
CA GLU A 8 -2.75 -6.77 -33.69
C GLU A 8 -4.02 -7.31 -33.04
N LEU A 9 -4.99 -6.44 -32.72
CA LEU A 9 -6.31 -6.87 -32.24
C LEU A 9 -7.05 -7.74 -33.27
N VAL A 10 -6.98 -7.39 -34.55
CA VAL A 10 -7.60 -8.18 -35.62
C VAL A 10 -6.96 -9.56 -35.71
N ILE A 11 -5.63 -9.65 -35.65
CA ILE A 11 -4.91 -10.94 -35.66
C ILE A 11 -5.33 -11.80 -34.46
N ILE A 12 -5.36 -11.22 -33.25
CA ILE A 12 -5.81 -11.93 -32.05
C ILE A 12 -7.26 -12.38 -32.18
N ALA A 13 -8.14 -11.55 -32.74
CA ALA A 13 -9.54 -11.90 -32.96
C ALA A 13 -9.66 -13.09 -33.92
N VAL A 14 -8.92 -13.10 -35.04
CA VAL A 14 -8.91 -14.23 -35.98
C VAL A 14 -8.40 -15.50 -35.30
N LEU A 15 -7.30 -15.43 -34.55
CA LEU A 15 -6.77 -16.58 -33.80
C LEU A 15 -7.79 -17.10 -32.78
N ALA A 16 -8.45 -16.21 -32.04
CA ALA A 16 -9.50 -16.58 -31.10
C ALA A 16 -10.69 -17.26 -31.79
N LEU A 17 -11.09 -16.78 -32.97
CA LEU A 17 -12.14 -17.41 -33.78
C LEU A 17 -11.73 -18.79 -34.28
N VAL A 18 -10.46 -19.01 -34.64
CA VAL A 18 -9.97 -20.33 -35.09
C VAL A 18 -9.87 -21.32 -33.92
N VAL A 19 -9.33 -20.88 -32.79
CA VAL A 19 -9.08 -21.76 -31.62
C VAL A 19 -10.38 -22.12 -30.91
N LEU A 20 -11.20 -21.11 -30.61
CA LEU A 20 -12.42 -21.28 -29.83
C LEU A 20 -13.63 -21.56 -30.74
N GLY A 21 -13.60 -21.07 -31.98
CA GLY A 21 -14.73 -21.12 -32.91
C GLY A 21 -15.53 -19.81 -32.89
N PRO A 22 -16.05 -19.36 -34.05
CA PRO A 22 -16.82 -18.12 -34.17
C PRO A 22 -18.12 -18.11 -33.37
N GLU A 23 -18.72 -19.29 -33.15
CA GLU A 23 -19.95 -19.42 -32.37
C GLU A 23 -19.70 -19.42 -30.85
N ARG A 24 -18.52 -19.88 -30.42
CA ARG A 24 -18.22 -20.09 -28.99
C ARG A 24 -17.56 -18.87 -28.35
N LEU A 25 -16.79 -18.09 -29.10
CA LEU A 25 -16.22 -16.82 -28.64
C LEU A 25 -17.27 -15.86 -28.05
N PRO A 26 -18.38 -15.52 -28.75
CA PRO A 26 -19.40 -14.63 -28.19
C PRO A 26 -20.11 -15.23 -26.98
N SER A 27 -20.29 -16.55 -26.94
CA SER A 27 -20.90 -17.24 -25.79
C SER A 27 -20.00 -17.18 -24.54
N ALA A 28 -18.69 -17.40 -24.70
CA ALA A 28 -17.70 -17.30 -23.62
C ALA A 28 -17.61 -15.87 -23.07
N ALA A 29 -17.52 -14.87 -23.96
CA ALA A 29 -17.52 -13.46 -23.56
C ALA A 29 -18.79 -13.08 -22.80
N ARG A 30 -19.97 -13.51 -23.25
CA ARG A 30 -21.24 -13.29 -22.55
C ARG A 30 -21.28 -13.96 -21.18
N SER A 31 -20.73 -15.16 -21.06
CA SER A 31 -20.69 -15.91 -19.81
C SER A 31 -19.83 -15.20 -18.76
N ILE A 32 -18.63 -14.78 -19.15
CA ILE A 32 -17.73 -14.00 -18.28
C ILE A 32 -18.38 -12.65 -17.93
N ALA A 33 -18.94 -11.95 -18.91
CA ALA A 33 -19.61 -10.67 -18.68
C ALA A 33 -20.80 -10.81 -17.72
N LYS A 34 -21.59 -11.89 -17.82
CA LYS A 34 -22.71 -12.18 -16.91
C LYS A 34 -22.20 -12.39 -15.49
N THR A 35 -21.15 -13.18 -15.30
CA THR A 35 -20.55 -13.41 -13.98
C THR A 35 -20.02 -12.13 -13.36
N VAL A 36 -19.26 -11.33 -14.12
CA VAL A 36 -18.75 -10.04 -13.64
C VAL A 36 -19.89 -9.08 -13.32
N ARG A 37 -20.93 -9.03 -14.16
CA ARG A 37 -22.10 -8.18 -13.93
C ARG A 37 -22.87 -8.59 -12.68
N ASN A 38 -23.07 -9.88 -12.47
CA ASN A 38 -23.73 -10.41 -11.28
C ASN A 38 -22.94 -10.08 -10.02
N LEU A 39 -21.61 -10.31 -10.03
CA LEU A 39 -20.74 -9.96 -8.90
C LEU A 39 -20.78 -8.46 -8.61
N LYS A 40 -20.73 -7.61 -9.65
CA LYS A 40 -20.85 -6.16 -9.51
C LYS A 40 -22.20 -5.76 -8.92
N GLN A 41 -23.29 -6.40 -9.35
CA GLN A 41 -24.64 -6.13 -8.85
C GLN A 41 -24.78 -6.57 -7.39
N THR A 42 -24.29 -7.75 -7.02
CA THR A 42 -24.25 -8.22 -5.64
C THR A 42 -23.44 -7.28 -4.76
N ALA A 43 -22.25 -6.85 -5.20
CA ALA A 43 -21.44 -5.88 -4.46
C ALA A 43 -22.15 -4.52 -4.30
N ASN A 44 -22.91 -4.09 -5.31
CA ASN A 44 -23.70 -2.87 -5.24
C ASN A 44 -24.91 -2.99 -4.30
N ASN A 45 -25.58 -4.15 -4.28
CA ASN A 45 -26.72 -4.41 -3.39
C ASN A 45 -26.25 -4.48 -1.94
N LEU A 46 -25.15 -5.19 -1.65
CA LEU A 46 -24.53 -5.22 -0.32
C LEU A 46 -24.12 -3.81 0.13
N LYS A 47 -23.52 -3.01 -0.77
CA LYS A 47 -23.25 -1.60 -0.49
C LYS A 47 -24.54 -0.82 -0.21
N SER A 48 -25.61 -1.07 -0.94
CA SER A 48 -26.89 -0.36 -0.79
C SER A 48 -27.59 -0.73 0.51
N GLU A 49 -27.57 -2.01 0.90
CA GLU A 49 -28.13 -2.52 2.17
C GLU A 49 -27.29 -2.04 3.36
N LEU A 50 -25.96 -2.10 3.27
CA LEU A 50 -25.07 -1.49 4.26
C LEU A 50 -25.27 0.03 4.33
N ASN A 51 -25.53 0.72 3.20
CA ASN A 51 -25.86 2.15 3.22
C ASN A 51 -27.24 2.47 3.80
N HIS A 52 -28.19 1.54 3.70
CA HIS A 52 -29.55 1.74 4.18
C HIS A 52 -29.65 1.59 5.71
N GLU A 53 -28.70 0.90 6.35
CA GLU A 53 -28.70 0.68 7.80
C GLU A 53 -27.43 1.21 8.53
N LEU A 54 -26.27 1.28 7.86
CA LEU A 54 -25.01 1.78 8.41
C LEU A 54 -24.15 2.51 7.34
N ARG A 55 -24.51 3.76 7.07
CA ARG A 55 -23.62 4.89 6.72
C ARG A 55 -22.23 4.49 6.18
N VAL A 56 -22.11 4.11 4.90
CA VAL A 56 -20.81 3.80 4.25
C VAL A 56 -19.85 5.00 4.21
N SER A 57 -20.33 6.20 4.55
CA SER A 57 -19.46 7.35 4.87
C SER A 57 -18.50 7.05 6.03
N GLU A 58 -18.88 6.23 7.01
CA GLU A 58 -18.04 5.94 8.18
C GLU A 58 -16.97 4.88 7.89
N LEU A 59 -17.27 3.82 7.13
CA LEU A 59 -16.25 2.82 6.76
C LEU A 59 -15.23 3.38 5.77
N HIS A 60 -15.66 4.23 4.84
CA HIS A 60 -14.73 4.89 3.93
C HIS A 60 -13.88 5.94 4.65
N GLN A 61 -14.42 6.63 5.66
CA GLN A 61 -13.64 7.51 6.53
C GLN A 61 -12.69 6.72 7.44
N GLN A 62 -13.12 5.61 8.04
CA GLN A 62 -12.28 4.77 8.90
C GLN A 62 -11.16 4.08 8.12
N LEU A 63 -11.40 3.60 6.89
CA LEU A 63 -10.32 3.07 6.04
C LEU A 63 -9.32 4.16 5.66
N LYS A 64 -9.82 5.35 5.28
CA LYS A 64 -8.98 6.52 4.95
C LYS A 64 -8.22 7.07 6.16
N GLU A 65 -8.81 6.98 7.35
CA GLU A 65 -8.25 7.45 8.62
C GLU A 65 -7.28 6.42 9.22
N ALA A 66 -7.51 5.12 9.02
CA ALA A 66 -6.57 4.05 9.35
C ALA A 66 -5.34 4.08 8.42
N GLU A 67 -5.55 4.32 7.12
CA GLU A 67 -4.46 4.55 6.15
C GLU A 67 -3.64 5.78 6.57
N LYS A 68 -4.29 6.90 6.91
CA LYS A 68 -3.62 8.11 7.42
C LYS A 68 -2.93 7.91 8.78
N LYS A 69 -3.57 7.26 9.76
CA LYS A 69 -2.98 7.01 11.09
C LYS A 69 -1.83 6.01 11.01
N GLY A 70 -1.90 5.03 10.11
CA GLY A 70 -0.81 4.12 9.80
C GLY A 70 0.39 4.83 9.19
N MET A 71 0.17 5.84 8.34
CA MET A 71 1.26 6.65 7.77
C MET A 71 1.76 7.78 8.70
N GLN A 72 0.91 8.32 9.60
CA GLN A 72 1.27 9.41 10.53
C GLN A 72 1.93 8.90 11.82
N GLY A 73 1.45 7.78 12.37
CA GLY A 73 1.99 7.20 13.61
C GLY A 73 3.37 6.55 13.45
N LEU A 74 3.78 6.27 12.21
CA LEU A 74 5.12 5.80 11.88
C LEU A 74 6.09 6.99 11.76
N ASN A 75 5.74 8.07 11.05
CA ASN A 75 6.65 9.21 10.84
C ASN A 75 7.14 9.90 12.14
N ASP A 76 6.26 10.16 13.10
CA ASP A 76 6.65 10.91 14.31
C ASP A 76 7.43 10.03 15.31
N LYS A 77 7.03 8.75 15.44
CA LYS A 77 7.69 7.79 16.35
C LYS A 77 9.01 7.28 15.81
N GLU A 78 9.12 7.11 14.50
CA GLU A 78 10.35 6.69 13.83
C GLU A 78 11.39 7.82 13.86
N ASN A 79 10.98 9.08 13.63
CA ASN A 79 11.88 10.23 13.79
C ASN A 79 12.32 10.45 15.24
N SER A 80 11.45 10.26 16.24
CA SER A 80 11.85 10.38 17.65
C SER A 80 12.78 9.24 18.09
N ALA A 81 12.51 8.01 17.63
CA ALA A 81 13.37 6.87 17.92
C ALA A 81 14.74 7.01 17.27
N ILE A 82 14.81 7.49 16.02
CA ILE A 82 16.10 7.77 15.35
C ILE A 82 16.88 8.86 16.10
N LYS A 83 16.21 9.90 16.60
CA LYS A 83 16.85 11.01 17.33
C LYS A 83 17.38 10.58 18.71
N GLU A 84 16.64 9.76 19.44
CA GLU A 84 17.06 9.21 20.74
C GLU A 84 18.25 8.24 20.58
N LEU A 85 18.25 7.43 19.51
CA LEU A 85 19.39 6.57 19.17
C LEU A 85 20.63 7.40 18.80
N GLU A 86 20.47 8.51 18.07
CA GLU A 86 21.57 9.42 17.71
C GLU A 86 22.15 10.13 18.95
N GLU A 87 21.29 10.55 19.89
CA GLU A 87 21.68 11.22 21.13
C GLU A 87 22.37 10.27 22.12
N ALA A 88 21.85 9.05 22.28
CA ALA A 88 22.51 8.01 23.07
C ALA A 88 23.87 7.60 22.48
N ALA A 89 23.98 7.53 21.14
CA ALA A 89 25.25 7.27 20.48
C ALA A 89 26.26 8.43 20.68
N ALA A 90 25.78 9.68 20.68
CA ALA A 90 26.61 10.86 20.92
C ALA A 90 27.09 10.95 22.38
N GLU A 91 26.24 10.61 23.35
CA GLU A 91 26.59 10.58 24.77
C GLU A 91 27.67 9.53 25.06
N VAL A 92 27.53 8.33 24.50
CA VAL A 92 28.55 7.27 24.65
C VAL A 92 29.89 7.73 24.07
N ASN A 93 29.87 8.42 22.92
CA ASN A 93 31.09 8.97 22.33
C ASN A 93 31.72 10.09 23.18
N GLN A 94 30.90 10.96 23.80
CA GLN A 94 31.39 12.02 24.68
C GLN A 94 31.88 11.51 26.03
N GLY A 95 31.21 10.52 26.64
CA GLY A 95 31.64 9.86 27.87
C GLY A 95 33.01 9.21 27.69
N TYR A 96 33.24 8.55 26.55
CA TYR A 96 34.55 8.01 26.23
C TYR A 96 35.63 9.11 26.12
N LYS A 97 35.31 10.24 25.48
CA LYS A 97 36.24 11.37 25.31
C LYS A 97 36.58 12.09 26.64
N ASN A 98 35.62 12.18 27.55
CA ASN A 98 35.83 12.86 28.84
C ASN A 98 36.58 11.97 29.84
N LEU A 99 36.36 10.65 29.84
CA LEU A 99 37.16 9.71 30.64
C LEU A 99 38.64 9.70 30.23
N VAL A 100 38.92 9.93 28.93
CA VAL A 100 40.28 10.10 28.41
C VAL A 100 40.92 11.40 28.90
N ASN A 101 40.16 12.50 28.98
CA ASN A 101 40.70 13.81 29.35
C ASN A 101 40.80 14.04 30.87
N GLU A 102 39.85 13.57 31.68
CA GLU A 102 39.85 13.82 33.13
C GLU A 102 41.01 13.12 33.88
N ASN A 103 41.47 11.97 33.38
CA ASN A 103 42.69 11.34 33.92
C ASN A 103 43.97 12.10 33.56
N SER A 104 43.93 13.01 32.59
CA SER A 104 45.10 13.79 32.17
C SER A 104 45.35 15.02 33.08
N ASP A 105 44.33 15.53 33.77
CA ASP A 105 44.41 16.78 34.56
C ASP A 105 44.65 16.55 36.07
N LYS A 106 44.38 15.34 36.60
CA LYS A 106 44.77 14.98 37.98
C LYS A 106 46.29 14.89 38.19
N SER A 107 47.08 14.99 37.13
CA SER A 107 48.55 15.01 37.19
C SER A 107 49.16 16.39 37.49
N GLU A 108 48.39 17.50 37.46
CA GLU A 108 48.96 18.86 37.59
C GLU A 108 48.76 19.56 38.96
N LYS A 109 48.28 18.89 40.02
CA LYS A 109 48.20 19.52 41.37
C LYS A 109 48.34 18.65 42.62
N ASN A 110 49.31 17.73 42.65
CA ASN A 110 50.06 17.40 43.88
C ASN A 110 51.54 17.63 43.66
#